data_AF-A0A3D1HYN8-F1
#
_entry.id   AF-A0A3D1HYN8-F1
#
_cell.length_a   1.000
_cell.length_b   1.000
_cell.length_c   1.000
_cell.angle_alpha   90.00
_cell.angle_beta   90.00
_cell.angle_gamma   90.00
#
_symmetry.space_group_name_H-M   'P 1'
#
loop_
_entity.id
_entity.type
_entity.pdbx_description
1 polymer ?
#
loop_
_entity_poly.entity_id
_entity_poly.type
_entity_poly.pdbx_seq_one_letter_code
_entity_poly.pdbx_strand_id
1 'polypeptide(L)'
;VEMFERQKDTGFTVREEDGVFIVEAPWLLKILQRTDMDDYESLQYFQRVLHSSGILDKLESMGIQQGDTVEIYDLEFDYMP
;
A
#
# COMPACT_ATOMS: atom_id res chain seq x y z
N VAL A 1 -15.31 -4.77 -21.28
CA VAL A 1 -14.05 -4.19 -20.76
C VAL A 1 -14.48 -3.27 -19.63
N GLU A 2 -14.08 -3.41 -18.38
CA GLU A 2 -13.13 -4.30 -17.73
C GLU A 2 -13.81 -5.22 -16.70
N MET A 3 -13.17 -6.36 -16.46
CA MET A 3 -13.62 -7.34 -15.49
C MET A 3 -13.29 -6.80 -14.10
N PHE A 4 -14.28 -6.23 -13.41
CA PHE A 4 -14.17 -5.97 -11.97
C PHE A 4 -14.11 -7.33 -11.27
N GLU A 5 -12.89 -7.85 -11.09
CA GLU A 5 -12.66 -8.94 -10.15
C GLU A 5 -13.22 -8.49 -8.80
N ARG A 6 -14.17 -9.27 -8.29
CA ARG A 6 -14.65 -9.18 -6.91
C ARG A 6 -13.45 -9.38 -5.99
N GLN A 7 -12.75 -8.30 -5.70
CA GLN A 7 -11.70 -8.30 -4.71
C GLN A 7 -12.40 -8.60 -3.39
N LYS A 8 -11.98 -9.70 -2.76
CA LYS A 8 -12.35 -10.05 -1.39
C LYS A 8 -12.27 -8.76 -0.56
N ASP A 9 -13.29 -8.51 0.24
CA ASP A 9 -13.42 -7.36 1.12
C ASP A 9 -12.30 -7.39 2.20
N THR A 10 -11.05 -7.13 1.79
CA THR A 10 -9.87 -7.02 2.65
C THR A 10 -9.75 -5.61 3.24
N GLY A 11 -10.71 -4.73 2.92
CA GLY A 11 -10.78 -3.36 3.43
C GLY A 11 -9.77 -2.41 2.81
N PHE A 12 -9.15 -2.77 1.67
CA PHE A 12 -8.27 -1.89 0.90
C PHE A 12 -8.58 -1.95 -0.60
N THR A 13 -8.18 -0.92 -1.33
CA THR A 13 -8.26 -0.82 -2.80
C THR A 13 -6.90 -0.32 -3.30
N VAL A 14 -6.45 -0.84 -4.45
CA VAL A 14 -5.22 -0.41 -5.11
C VAL A 14 -5.57 -0.01 -6.53
N ARG A 15 -5.09 1.16 -6.96
CA ARG A 15 -5.22 1.68 -8.33
C ARG A 15 -3.87 2.22 -8.81
N GLU A 16 -3.65 2.23 -10.10
CA GLU A 16 -2.46 2.81 -10.72
C GLU A 16 -2.89 4.08 -11.48
N GLU A 17 -2.22 5.20 -11.23
CA GLU A 17 -2.40 6.46 -11.96
C GLU A 17 -1.03 7.04 -12.34
N ASP A 18 -0.80 7.27 -13.63
CA ASP A 18 0.46 7.84 -14.17
C ASP A 18 1.76 7.13 -13.70
N GLY A 19 1.70 5.82 -13.44
CA GLY A 19 2.83 5.02 -12.95
C GLY A 19 3.04 5.08 -11.44
N VAL A 20 2.11 5.70 -10.70
CA VAL A 20 2.07 5.72 -9.24
C VAL A 20 0.99 4.77 -8.75
N PHE A 21 1.34 3.89 -7.81
CA PHE A 21 0.40 2.96 -7.22
C PHE A 21 -0.28 3.58 -6.00
N ILE A 22 -1.56 3.93 -6.11
CA ILE A 22 -2.35 4.55 -5.06
C ILE A 22 -3.09 3.46 -4.28
N VAL A 23 -2.87 3.41 -2.96
CA VAL A 23 -3.50 2.47 -2.04
C VAL A 23 -4.46 3.21 -1.11
N GLU A 24 -5.73 2.79 -1.13
CA GLU A 24 -6.78 3.32 -0.27
C GLU A 24 -7.23 2.26 0.74
N ALA A 25 -6.91 2.48 2.02
CA ALA A 25 -7.25 1.57 3.11
C ALA A 25 -7.69 2.36 4.36
N PRO A 26 -9.01 2.46 4.67
CA PRO A 26 -9.48 3.29 5.79
C PRO A 26 -8.94 2.86 7.16
N TRP A 27 -8.63 1.57 7.31
CA TRP A 27 -8.03 1.03 8.53
C TRP A 27 -6.54 1.36 8.63
N LEU A 28 -5.83 1.45 7.50
CA LEU A 28 -4.40 1.80 7.43
C LEU A 28 -4.18 3.27 7.78
N LEU A 29 -5.09 4.16 7.39
CA LEU A 29 -5.04 5.58 7.76
C LEU A 29 -4.92 5.79 9.28
N LYS A 30 -5.64 4.98 10.08
CA LYS A 30 -5.57 5.05 11.55
C LYS A 30 -4.23 4.58 12.10
N ILE A 31 -3.56 3.66 11.42
CA ILE A 31 -2.23 3.19 11.77
C ILE A 31 -1.23 4.28 11.43
N LEU A 32 -1.30 4.81 10.21
CA LEU A 32 -0.42 5.87 9.71
C LEU A 32 -0.47 7.12 10.60
N GLN A 33 -1.66 7.54 11.06
CA GLN A 33 -1.81 8.64 12.02
C GLN A 33 -1.15 8.40 13.40
N ARG A 34 -0.86 7.15 13.75
CA ARG A 34 -0.18 6.75 14.99
C ARG A 34 1.26 6.34 14.78
N THR A 35 1.64 6.05 13.53
CA THR A 35 3.00 5.68 13.14
C THR A 35 3.83 6.95 13.11
N ASP A 36 4.86 6.98 13.94
CA ASP A 36 5.88 8.01 13.86
C ASP A 36 6.87 7.61 12.74
N MET A 37 7.04 8.46 11.73
CA MET A 37 7.86 8.14 10.56
C MET A 37 9.36 8.36 10.79
N ASP A 38 9.73 9.09 11.84
CA ASP A 38 11.11 9.24 12.29
C ASP A 38 11.55 8.05 13.17
N ASP A 39 10.60 7.25 13.65
CA ASP A 39 10.85 6.10 14.52
C ASP A 39 10.99 4.79 13.71
N TYR A 40 12.16 4.18 13.80
CA TYR A 40 12.48 2.96 13.06
C TYR A 40 11.57 1.78 13.39
N GLU A 41 11.16 1.62 14.65
CA GLU A 41 10.27 0.52 15.06
C GLU A 41 8.87 0.70 14.48
N SER A 42 8.36 1.93 14.49
CA SER A 42 7.07 2.31 13.92
C SER A 42 7.03 2.11 12.40
N LEU A 43 8.10 2.46 11.69
CA LEU A 43 8.26 2.16 10.26
C LEU A 43 8.27 0.65 9.98
N GLN A 44 9.05 -0.13 10.74
CA GLN A 44 9.06 -1.58 10.59
C GLN A 44 7.67 -2.19 10.82
N TYR A 45 6.93 -1.70 11.83
CA TYR A 45 5.57 -2.14 12.08
C TYR A 45 4.65 -1.84 10.90
N PHE A 46 4.73 -0.64 10.33
CA PHE A 46 3.95 -0.24 9.16
C PHE A 46 4.22 -1.15 7.96
N GLN A 47 5.49 -1.42 7.63
CA GLN A 47 5.87 -2.34 6.57
C GLN A 47 5.31 -3.76 6.79
N ARG A 48 5.40 -4.28 8.02
CA ARG A 48 4.82 -5.60 8.38
C ARG A 48 3.31 -5.63 8.18
N VAL A 49 2.63 -4.54 8.52
CA VAL A 49 1.18 -4.41 8.33
C VAL A 49 0.84 -4.47 6.84
N LEU A 50 1.53 -3.70 5.99
CA LEU A 50 1.36 -3.73 4.53
C LEU A 50 1.53 -5.15 3.97
N HIS A 51 2.61 -5.83 4.36
CA HIS A 51 2.88 -7.21 3.96
C HIS A 51 1.77 -8.17 4.43
N SER A 52 1.41 -8.14 5.72
CA SER A 52 0.39 -9.05 6.28
C SER A 52 -1.02 -8.81 5.73
N SER A 53 -1.30 -7.60 5.28
CA SER A 53 -2.60 -7.22 4.73
C SER A 53 -2.83 -7.71 3.30
N GLY A 54 -1.76 -8.09 2.59
CA GLY A 54 -1.80 -8.45 1.18
C GLY A 54 -1.78 -7.25 0.22
N ILE A 55 -1.51 -6.04 0.73
CA ILE A 55 -1.31 -4.85 -0.12
C ILE A 55 -0.08 -5.06 -1.01
N LEU A 56 1.03 -5.55 -0.43
CA LEU A 56 2.25 -5.82 -1.21
C LEU A 56 2.02 -6.89 -2.27
N ASP A 57 1.39 -8.02 -1.93
CA ASP A 57 1.03 -9.06 -2.90
C ASP A 57 0.15 -8.51 -4.04
N LYS A 58 -0.76 -7.57 -3.72
CA LYS A 58 -1.60 -6.93 -4.72
C LYS A 58 -0.79 -6.03 -5.65
N LEU A 59 0.12 -5.23 -5.11
CA LEU A 59 1.02 -4.37 -5.89
C LEU A 59 1.94 -5.23 -6.79
N GLU A 60 2.51 -6.31 -6.26
CA GLU A 60 3.30 -7.28 -7.04
C GLU A 60 2.47 -7.92 -8.16
N SER A 61 1.22 -8.29 -7.87
CA SER A 61 0.30 -8.81 -8.89
C SER A 61 -0.10 -7.78 -9.94
N MET A 62 -0.01 -6.48 -9.63
CA MET A 62 -0.22 -5.39 -10.59
C MET A 62 1.04 -5.09 -11.41
N GLY A 63 2.19 -5.64 -11.01
CA GLY A 63 3.45 -5.51 -11.74
C GLY A 63 4.36 -4.40 -11.22
N ILE A 64 4.18 -3.97 -9.97
CA ILE A 64 5.08 -2.99 -9.34
C ILE A 64 6.55 -3.46 -9.41
N GLN A 65 7.45 -2.53 -9.67
CA GLN A 65 8.88 -2.75 -9.78
C GLN A 65 9.63 -2.03 -8.66
N GLN A 66 10.86 -2.48 -8.41
CA GLN A 66 11.75 -1.77 -7.48
C GLN A 66 11.97 -0.33 -7.94
N GLY A 67 11.71 0.63 -7.06
CA GLY A 67 11.82 2.05 -7.34
C GLY A 67 10.54 2.68 -7.92
N ASP A 68 9.46 1.91 -8.09
CA ASP A 68 8.15 2.48 -8.39
C ASP A 68 7.56 3.14 -7.15
N THR A 69 6.81 4.20 -7.38
CA THR A 69 6.23 5.02 -6.31
C THR A 69 4.89 4.45 -5.86
N VAL A 70 4.75 4.25 -4.55
CA VAL A 70 3.51 3.87 -3.89
C VAL A 70 3.02 5.05 -3.07
N GLU A 71 1.78 5.47 -3.33
CA GLU A 71 1.10 6.52 -2.59
C GLU A 71 0.02 5.91 -1.69
N ILE A 72 0.06 6.24 -0.40
CA ILE A 72 -0.91 5.83 0.60
C ILE A 72 -1.36 7.09 1.35
N TYR A 73 -2.46 7.71 0.90
CA TYR A 73 -2.92 9.02 1.39
C TYR A 73 -1.80 10.07 1.27
N ASP A 74 -1.41 10.73 2.36
CA ASP A 74 -0.35 11.75 2.37
C ASP A 74 1.07 11.16 2.43
N LEU A 75 1.21 9.82 2.38
CA LEU A 75 2.50 9.14 2.41
C LEU A 75 2.86 8.60 1.03
N GLU A 76 4.03 8.99 0.55
CA GLU A 76 4.64 8.45 -0.67
C GLU A 76 5.94 7.72 -0.32
N PHE A 77 6.15 6.54 -0.89
CA PHE A 77 7.40 5.79 -0.73
C PHE A 77 7.74 4.96 -1.96
N ASP A 78 9.02 4.72 -2.16
CA ASP A 78 9.49 3.82 -3.21
C ASP A 78 9.34 2.36 -2.77
N TYR A 79 8.74 1.55 -3.65
CA TYR A 79 8.65 0.11 -3.43
C TYR A 79 10.03 -0.54 -3.47
N MET A 80 10.37 -1.25 -2.40
CA MET A 80 11.58 -2.07 -2.29
C MET A 80 11.19 -3.50 -1.90
N PRO A 81 11.47 -4.50 -2.75
CA PRO A 81 11.22 -5.92 -2.44
C PRO A 81 12.17 -6.46 -1.37
#